data_AF-A0A0V0QXJ7-F1
#
_entry.id   AF-A0A0V0QXJ7-F1
#
_cell.length_a   1.000
_cell.length_b   1.000
_cell.length_c   1.000
_cell.angle_alpha   90.00
_cell.angle_beta   90.00
_cell.angle_gamma   90.00
#
_symmetry.space_group_name_H-M   'P 1'
#
loop_
_entity.id
_entity.type
_entity.pdbx_description
1 polymer ?
#
loop_
_entity_poly.entity_id
_entity_poly.type
_entity_poly.pdbx_seq_one_letter_code
_entity_poly.pdbx_strand_id
1 'polypeptide(L)'
;MYPYYQGHVSNNISKISYNNSISKGPNQSQFGNSSILQENHSQTLQKEVDQYTRKLEHEKRKLYSIEETYEMTLKEYKQKKDELQNMKQKQNSLEQKQLLTKVKNLEHKTEKMVKQADTAHSENKAIQKQIDKLRKERTKYLNIQKNLSDDIVKTNQNTEEVIKKTQDLQEKQGELKQEITEIALENENEQTQYVQKFGDINEHLLEETKRWKTESSRLNTKKENFDENQNTEMILKRRLKQLINANKEKEKVIHQYKKNLQIIDDAFTTIKQGSGITDIDEITNTFIKSEEQNYSLYTYVDILSQDIDNLEESNKILLRQIKDQKEQNEIRKKMLEGTPLDEQQKQSYKEKINDKQSYIEKIRDSIHKIKPSLEKVLIELSQFGIQQNSESKLFEYKLGFDLNETNLEQYLADLENYINIFLDYRNSQETSLKKVHENLLIDQIPEKGEENKPKQFNVQLEDLQNNKDFVNFITQLKNKQIPEQNLQTSNNERFDHQKLEKQAKEYLNKFQKISHNNNNNHHHNTFAYQSAK
;
A
#
# COMPACT_ATOMS: atom_id res chain seq x y z
N MET A 1 42.82 33.12 5.89
CA MET A 1 42.30 34.49 6.13
C MET A 1 42.13 34.67 7.63
N TYR A 2 43.02 35.44 8.25
CA TYR A 2 42.93 35.84 9.67
C TYR A 2 41.84 36.91 9.84
N PRO A 3 41.07 36.90 10.95
CA PRO A 3 40.41 38.10 11.42
C PRO A 3 41.13 38.70 12.63
N TYR A 4 41.26 40.01 12.51
CA TYR A 4 41.87 41.01 13.37
C TYR A 4 41.41 41.00 14.84
N TYR A 5 42.39 41.23 15.71
CA TYR A 5 42.25 41.80 17.04
C TYR A 5 41.70 43.24 16.94
N GLN A 6 40.63 43.56 17.67
CA GLN A 6 40.23 44.93 17.99
C GLN A 6 40.21 45.10 19.51
N GLY A 7 41.18 45.85 20.01
CA GLY A 7 41.21 46.35 21.37
C GLY A 7 40.33 47.60 21.48
N HIS A 8 39.38 47.59 22.41
CA HIS A 8 38.67 48.78 22.83
C HIS A 8 39.36 49.36 24.06
N VAL A 9 39.99 50.52 23.85
CA VAL A 9 40.43 51.44 24.90
C VAL A 9 39.25 52.34 25.23
N SER A 10 38.75 52.29 26.47
CA SER A 10 37.79 53.26 27.00
C SER A 10 38.48 54.13 28.05
N ASN A 11 38.65 55.40 27.69
CA ASN A 11 39.02 56.51 28.57
C ASN A 11 37.84 56.90 29.47
N ASN A 12 38.11 57.14 30.75
CA ASN A 12 37.41 58.06 31.66
C ASN A 12 38.35 58.28 32.86
N ILE A 13 39.22 59.30 32.84
CA ILE A 13 39.01 60.69 33.25
C ILE A 13 38.60 60.85 34.74
N SER A 14 39.62 61.23 35.52
CA SER A 14 39.64 62.14 36.68
C SER A 14 38.81 61.85 37.93
N LYS A 15 39.51 61.74 39.07
CA LYS A 15 39.45 62.71 40.18
C LYS A 15 40.62 62.45 41.14
N ILE A 16 41.75 63.09 40.86
CA ILE A 16 42.80 63.34 41.84
C ILE A 16 42.39 64.62 42.56
N SER A 17 42.01 64.52 43.82
CA SER A 17 41.84 65.67 44.72
C SER A 17 43.08 65.78 45.59
N TYR A 18 44.04 66.60 45.14
CA TYR A 18 45.07 67.17 45.99
C TYR A 18 44.41 68.15 46.96
N ASN A 19 44.50 67.90 48.26
CA ASN A 19 44.39 68.95 49.27
C ASN A 19 45.64 68.91 50.15
N ASN A 20 46.63 69.69 49.71
CA ASN A 20 47.72 70.19 50.55
C ASN A 20 47.13 71.24 51.51
N SER A 21 47.16 70.95 52.80
CA SER A 21 47.09 71.97 53.85
C SER A 21 48.36 71.88 54.68
N ILE A 22 49.36 72.65 54.23
CA ILE A 22 50.56 73.02 54.96
C ILE A 22 50.20 74.18 55.91
N SER A 23 50.85 74.18 57.07
CA SER A 23 50.99 75.31 58.00
C SER A 23 49.81 75.62 58.92
N LYS A 24 49.94 75.19 60.18
CA LYS A 24 50.00 76.08 61.35
C LYS A 24 50.80 75.38 62.44
N GLY A 25 52.00 75.90 62.71
CA GLY A 25 52.85 75.46 63.80
C GLY A 25 52.24 75.80 65.17
N PRO A 26 52.62 75.07 66.24
CA PRO A 26 52.32 75.52 67.58
C PRO A 26 53.38 76.54 68.03
N ASN A 27 52.86 77.57 68.68
CA ASN A 27 53.57 78.72 69.19
C ASN A 27 54.73 78.39 70.12
N GLN A 28 55.73 79.26 70.00
CA GLN A 28 56.82 79.55 70.90
C GLN A 28 56.44 79.55 72.38
N SER A 29 57.24 78.80 73.15
CA SER A 29 57.92 79.22 74.37
C SER A 29 57.28 80.35 75.18
N GLN A 30 56.69 79.99 76.32
CA GLN A 30 56.87 80.77 77.54
C GLN A 30 57.76 79.99 78.50
N PHE A 31 58.94 80.57 78.71
CA PHE A 31 59.89 80.26 79.76
C PHE A 31 59.22 80.45 81.12
N GLY A 32 59.05 79.35 81.85
CA GLY A 32 58.92 79.33 83.31
C GLY A 32 60.18 78.69 83.87
N ASN A 33 61.16 79.53 84.23
CA ASN A 33 62.39 79.11 84.89
C ASN A 33 62.11 78.52 86.28
N SER A 34 62.42 77.25 86.44
CA SER A 34 62.90 76.65 87.69
C SER A 34 63.68 75.39 87.28
N SER A 35 64.93 75.56 86.86
CA SER A 35 66.10 75.35 87.72
C SER A 35 66.06 73.98 88.40
N ILE A 36 67.10 73.19 88.14
CA ILE A 36 67.80 72.27 89.06
C ILE A 36 68.03 70.89 88.43
N LEU A 37 69.32 70.65 88.17
CA LEU A 37 70.02 69.37 88.07
C LEU A 37 69.85 68.57 86.77
N GLN A 38 71.00 68.13 86.25
CA GLN A 38 71.14 67.20 85.13
C GLN A 38 70.13 66.05 85.25
N GLU A 39 69.05 66.06 84.46
CA GLU A 39 68.33 64.81 84.19
C GLU A 39 69.35 63.88 83.53
N ASN A 40 69.57 62.73 84.17
CA ASN A 40 70.49 61.70 83.72
C ASN A 40 70.12 61.36 82.27
N HIS A 41 71.05 61.45 81.31
CA HIS A 41 70.82 61.15 79.88
C HIS A 41 70.05 59.82 79.66
N SER A 42 70.25 58.88 80.58
CA SER A 42 69.51 57.63 80.72
C SER A 42 67.97 57.78 80.81
N GLN A 43 67.45 58.78 81.54
CA GLN A 43 66.00 59.01 81.70
C GLN A 43 65.36 59.59 80.43
N THR A 44 66.06 60.45 79.68
CA THR A 44 65.59 60.94 78.38
C THR A 44 65.59 59.81 77.35
N LEU A 45 66.64 58.98 77.33
CA LEU A 45 66.72 57.79 76.49
C LEU A 45 65.58 56.80 76.81
N GLN A 46 65.26 56.60 78.10
CA GLN A 46 64.16 55.74 78.53
C GLN A 46 62.80 56.26 78.04
N LYS A 47 62.54 57.58 78.17
CA LYS A 47 61.32 58.22 77.65
C LYS A 47 61.23 58.09 76.12
N GLU A 48 62.36 58.18 75.39
CA GLU A 48 62.41 57.95 73.95
C GLU A 48 62.14 56.49 73.58
N VAL A 49 62.75 55.53 74.29
CA VAL A 49 62.50 54.09 74.13
C VAL A 49 61.02 53.77 74.34
N ASP A 50 60.39 54.31 75.38
CA ASP A 50 58.96 54.10 75.65
C ASP A 50 58.06 54.74 74.56
N GLN A 51 58.42 55.93 74.05
CA GLN A 51 57.71 56.56 72.93
C GLN A 51 57.83 55.75 71.64
N TYR A 52 59.02 55.26 71.30
CA TYR A 52 59.21 54.39 70.14
C TYR A 52 58.50 53.06 70.29
N THR A 53 58.47 52.49 71.51
CA THR A 53 57.73 51.27 71.81
C THR A 53 56.23 51.46 71.60
N ARG A 54 55.65 52.57 72.09
CA ARG A 54 54.24 52.90 71.84
C ARG A 54 53.92 53.14 70.37
N LYS A 55 54.78 53.86 69.64
CA LYS A 55 54.62 54.06 68.18
C LYS A 55 54.68 52.73 67.44
N LEU A 56 55.60 51.84 67.83
CA LEU A 56 55.76 50.51 67.24
C LEU A 56 54.56 49.61 67.54
N GLU A 57 54.00 49.66 68.74
CA GLU A 57 52.74 48.98 69.05
C GLU A 57 51.55 49.53 68.25
N HIS A 58 51.46 50.85 68.09
CA HIS A 58 50.40 51.48 67.31
C HIS A 58 50.48 51.06 65.82
N GLU A 59 51.68 51.08 65.24
CA GLU A 59 51.91 50.59 63.87
C GLU A 59 51.64 49.09 63.74
N LYS A 60 51.97 48.26 64.74
CA LYS A 60 51.61 46.83 64.74
C LYS A 60 50.10 46.60 64.73
N ARG A 61 49.32 47.35 65.54
CA ARG A 61 47.85 47.25 65.55
C ARG A 61 47.25 47.73 64.24
N LYS A 62 47.79 48.81 63.67
CA LYS A 62 47.38 49.32 62.37
C LYS A 62 47.68 48.33 61.24
N LEU A 63 48.86 47.71 61.26
CA LEU A 63 49.24 46.65 60.32
C LEU A 63 48.27 45.47 60.41
N TYR A 64 47.97 45.01 61.63
CA TYR A 64 47.03 43.91 61.85
C TYR A 64 45.62 44.22 61.33
N SER A 65 45.09 45.43 61.60
CA SER A 65 43.79 45.85 61.07
C SER A 65 43.79 45.93 59.54
N ILE A 66 44.87 46.42 58.94
CA ILE A 66 45.01 46.48 57.48
C ILE A 66 45.09 45.06 56.90
N GLU A 67 45.87 44.16 57.48
CA GLU A 67 45.95 42.75 57.06
C GLU A 67 44.59 42.05 57.15
N GLU A 68 43.83 42.29 58.21
CA GLU A 68 42.48 41.74 58.35
C GLU A 68 41.52 42.27 57.27
N THR A 69 41.54 43.58 56.99
CA THR A 69 40.73 44.15 55.89
C THR A 69 41.17 43.66 54.52
N TYR A 70 42.47 43.43 54.32
CA TYR A 70 43.03 42.88 53.09
C TYR A 70 42.59 41.43 52.87
N GLU A 71 42.63 40.60 53.92
CA GLU A 71 42.13 39.22 53.88
C GLU A 71 40.62 39.17 53.62
N MET A 72 39.83 40.04 54.26
CA MET A 72 38.38 40.13 53.99
C MET A 72 38.12 40.51 52.53
N THR A 73 38.78 41.55 52.01
CA THR A 73 38.61 42.00 50.62
C THR A 73 39.09 40.96 49.61
N LEU A 74 40.15 40.20 49.91
CA LEU A 74 40.58 39.06 49.09
C LEU A 74 39.53 37.95 49.04
N LYS A 75 38.90 37.63 50.17
CA LYS A 75 37.82 36.64 50.23
C LYS A 75 36.61 37.10 49.43
N GLU A 76 36.18 38.35 49.58
CA GLU A 76 35.09 38.93 48.79
C GLU A 76 35.41 38.94 47.28
N TYR A 77 36.65 39.28 46.91
CA TYR A 77 37.10 39.26 45.53
C TYR A 77 37.03 37.85 44.93
N LYS A 78 37.50 36.83 45.67
CA LYS A 78 37.41 35.43 45.23
C LYS A 78 35.95 34.99 45.08
N GLN A 79 35.09 35.29 46.06
CA GLN A 79 33.66 34.99 45.98
C GLN A 79 33.01 35.63 44.75
N LYS A 80 33.22 36.93 44.51
CA LYS A 80 32.70 37.61 43.32
C LYS A 80 33.23 37.04 42.02
N LYS A 81 34.51 36.63 41.98
CA LYS A 81 35.10 36.00 40.80
C LYS A 81 34.43 34.66 40.48
N ASP A 82 34.20 33.84 41.50
CA ASP A 82 33.55 32.52 41.34
C ASP A 82 32.07 32.68 40.95
N GLU A 83 31.34 33.63 41.53
CA GLU A 83 29.97 33.97 41.14
C GLU A 83 29.90 34.41 39.67
N LEU A 84 30.83 35.26 39.23
CA LEU A 84 30.87 35.79 37.87
C LEU A 84 31.22 34.70 36.85
N GLN A 85 32.08 33.75 37.24
CA GLN A 85 32.37 32.55 36.44
C GLN A 85 31.15 31.64 36.31
N ASN A 86 30.43 31.38 37.41
CA ASN A 86 29.21 30.58 37.41
C ASN A 86 28.09 31.23 36.58
N MET A 87 27.94 32.55 36.64
CA MET A 87 26.98 33.31 35.82
C MET A 87 27.30 33.20 34.33
N LYS A 88 28.58 33.34 33.93
CA LYS A 88 29.00 33.14 32.53
C LYS A 88 28.74 31.72 32.04
N GLN A 89 28.99 30.71 32.87
CA GLN A 89 28.71 29.31 32.49
C GLN A 89 27.20 29.07 32.31
N LYS A 90 26.36 29.60 33.19
CA LYS A 90 24.89 29.51 33.04
C LYS A 90 24.39 30.23 31.79
N GLN A 91 24.92 31.41 31.50
CA GLN A 91 24.55 32.17 30.31
C GLN A 91 24.93 31.43 29.02
N ASN A 92 26.16 30.91 28.94
CA ASN A 92 26.61 30.10 27.81
C ASN A 92 25.79 28.81 27.65
N SER A 93 25.44 28.15 28.76
CA SER A 93 24.59 26.95 28.73
C SER A 93 23.17 27.26 28.20
N LEU A 94 22.60 28.40 28.59
CA LEU A 94 21.28 28.83 28.12
C LEU A 94 21.29 29.12 26.61
N GLU A 95 22.31 29.85 26.15
CA GLU A 95 22.47 30.17 24.73
C GLU A 95 22.72 28.91 23.88
N GLN A 96 23.53 27.97 24.37
CA GLN A 96 23.72 26.66 23.75
C GLN A 96 22.42 25.87 23.68
N LYS A 97 21.59 25.88 24.74
CA LYS A 97 20.28 25.22 24.73
C LYS A 97 19.34 25.84 23.70
N GLN A 98 19.28 27.17 23.63
CA GLN A 98 18.46 27.87 22.63
C GLN A 98 18.92 27.59 21.19
N LEU A 99 20.24 27.56 20.96
CA LEU A 99 20.81 27.21 19.66
C LEU A 99 20.48 25.75 19.30
N LEU A 100 20.60 24.82 20.26
CA LEU A 100 20.27 23.41 20.07
C LEU A 100 18.78 23.22 19.72
N THR A 101 17.86 23.93 20.37
CA THR A 101 16.43 23.87 20.03
C THR A 101 16.17 24.42 18.63
N LYS A 102 16.86 25.51 18.23
CA LYS A 102 16.76 26.04 16.86
C LYS A 102 17.27 25.04 15.83
N VAL A 103 18.40 24.38 16.10
CA VAL A 103 18.96 23.33 15.24
C VAL A 103 17.98 22.16 15.11
N LYS A 104 17.44 21.65 16.23
CA LYS A 104 16.44 20.57 16.21
C LYS A 104 15.17 20.93 15.41
N ASN A 105 14.71 22.17 15.54
CA ASN A 105 13.54 22.64 14.78
C ASN A 105 13.85 22.71 13.27
N LEU A 106 15.06 23.15 12.90
CA LEU A 106 15.50 23.17 11.51
C LEU A 106 15.67 21.75 10.97
N GLU A 107 16.27 20.84 11.74
CA GLU A 107 16.39 19.42 11.40
C GLU A 107 15.03 18.80 11.14
N HIS A 108 14.07 18.99 12.05
CA HIS A 108 12.71 18.48 11.89
C HIS A 108 12.02 19.07 10.65
N LYS A 109 12.22 20.36 10.38
CA LYS A 109 11.71 21.01 9.16
C LYS A 109 12.35 20.41 7.90
N THR A 110 13.65 20.18 7.91
CA THR A 110 14.34 19.54 6.77
C THR A 110 13.86 18.11 6.55
N GLU A 111 13.70 17.32 7.62
CA GLU A 111 13.19 15.95 7.53
C GLU A 111 11.76 15.92 6.96
N LYS A 112 10.91 16.86 7.39
CA LYS A 112 9.56 17.01 6.83
C LYS A 112 9.59 17.34 5.33
N MET A 113 10.46 18.25 4.91
CA MET A 113 10.61 18.61 3.49
C MET A 113 11.16 17.44 2.66
N VAL A 114 12.09 16.65 3.20
CA VAL A 114 12.60 15.43 2.55
C VAL A 114 11.47 14.41 2.37
N LYS A 115 10.68 14.14 3.43
CA LYS A 115 9.52 13.26 3.33
C LYS A 115 8.53 13.72 2.25
N GLN A 116 8.26 15.03 2.18
CA GLN A 116 7.40 15.60 1.14
C GLN A 116 7.98 15.43 -0.27
N ALA A 117 9.29 15.62 -0.44
CA ALA A 117 9.97 15.41 -1.71
C ALA A 117 9.93 13.93 -2.15
N ASP A 118 10.14 13.01 -1.21
CA ASP A 118 10.06 11.57 -1.48
C ASP A 118 8.65 11.12 -1.86
N THR A 119 7.62 11.66 -1.19
CA THR A 119 6.21 11.40 -1.57
C THR A 119 5.92 11.94 -2.97
N ALA A 120 6.33 13.17 -3.28
CA ALA A 120 6.13 13.76 -4.60
C ALA A 120 6.90 12.99 -5.69
N HIS A 121 8.10 12.46 -5.37
CA HIS A 121 8.87 11.61 -6.30
C HIS A 121 8.19 10.27 -6.55
N SER A 122 7.62 9.65 -5.51
CA SER A 122 6.83 8.43 -5.64
C SER A 122 5.60 8.65 -6.52
N GLU A 123 4.88 9.75 -6.31
CA GLU A 123 3.73 10.17 -7.14
C GLU A 123 4.14 10.41 -8.59
N ASN A 124 5.24 11.13 -8.83
CA ASN A 124 5.77 11.35 -10.18
C ASN A 124 6.12 10.03 -10.88
N LYS A 125 6.74 9.08 -10.16
CA LYS A 125 7.00 7.73 -10.70
C LYS A 125 5.72 6.97 -11.01
N ALA A 126 4.67 7.11 -10.19
CA ALA A 126 3.38 6.49 -10.45
C ALA A 126 2.72 7.08 -11.72
N ILE A 127 2.74 8.41 -11.86
CA ILE A 127 2.23 9.11 -13.05
C ILE A 127 3.02 8.70 -14.30
N GLN A 128 4.35 8.60 -14.23
CA GLN A 128 5.17 8.12 -15.35
C GLN A 128 4.76 6.72 -15.80
N LYS A 129 4.55 5.78 -14.86
CA LYS A 129 4.06 4.44 -15.18
C LYS A 129 2.68 4.45 -15.83
N GLN A 130 1.79 5.33 -15.38
CA GLN A 130 0.47 5.52 -15.99
C GLN A 130 0.59 6.07 -17.41
N ILE A 131 1.44 7.08 -17.63
CA ILE A 131 1.74 7.63 -18.95
C ILE A 131 2.27 6.54 -19.89
N ASP A 132 3.18 5.69 -19.42
CA ASP A 132 3.73 4.61 -20.24
C ASP A 132 2.69 3.52 -20.55
N LYS A 133 1.78 3.23 -19.63
CA LYS A 133 0.63 2.35 -19.89
C LYS A 133 -0.27 2.95 -20.98
N LEU A 134 -0.64 4.22 -20.85
CA LEU A 134 -1.47 4.93 -21.83
C LEU A 134 -0.78 5.05 -23.19
N ARG A 135 0.54 5.25 -23.24
CA ARG A 135 1.32 5.24 -24.48
C ARG A 135 1.27 3.88 -25.17
N LYS A 136 1.43 2.79 -24.43
CA LYS A 136 1.30 1.42 -24.96
C LYS A 136 -0.10 1.15 -25.49
N GLU A 137 -1.13 1.55 -24.77
CA GLU A 137 -2.53 1.44 -25.21
C GLU A 137 -2.79 2.26 -26.49
N ARG A 138 -2.32 3.51 -26.55
CA ARG A 138 -2.39 4.34 -27.75
C ARG A 138 -1.72 3.67 -28.95
N THR A 139 -0.53 3.10 -28.80
CA THR A 139 0.15 2.39 -29.89
C THR A 139 -0.68 1.18 -30.36
N LYS A 140 -1.31 0.43 -29.44
CA LYS A 140 -2.22 -0.66 -29.82
C LYS A 140 -3.40 -0.14 -30.63
N TYR A 141 -4.05 0.94 -30.18
CA TYR A 141 -5.18 1.53 -30.90
C TYR A 141 -4.78 2.08 -32.28
N LEU A 142 -3.61 2.71 -32.40
CA LEU A 142 -3.10 3.17 -33.70
C LEU A 142 -2.85 2.02 -34.66
N ASN A 143 -2.33 0.89 -34.17
CA ASN A 143 -2.13 -0.30 -35.00
C ASN A 143 -3.48 -0.90 -35.44
N ILE A 144 -4.46 -0.99 -34.53
CA ILE A 144 -5.82 -1.45 -34.87
C ILE A 144 -6.45 -0.52 -35.91
N GLN A 145 -6.34 0.80 -35.72
CA GLN A 145 -6.86 1.79 -36.66
C GLN A 145 -6.21 1.65 -38.04
N LYS A 146 -4.89 1.43 -38.09
CA LYS A 146 -4.18 1.18 -39.34
C LYS A 146 -4.69 -0.08 -40.04
N ASN A 147 -4.80 -1.19 -39.31
CA ASN A 147 -5.28 -2.45 -39.87
C ASN A 147 -6.71 -2.31 -40.40
N LEU A 148 -7.61 -1.68 -39.63
CA LEU A 148 -8.99 -1.40 -40.07
C LEU A 148 -9.01 -0.50 -41.32
N SER A 149 -8.13 0.50 -41.39
CA SER A 149 -8.01 1.35 -42.58
C SER A 149 -7.54 0.54 -43.80
N ASP A 150 -6.55 -0.33 -43.63
CA ASP A 150 -6.05 -1.20 -44.70
C ASP A 150 -7.14 -2.18 -45.16
N ASP A 151 -7.94 -2.71 -44.25
CA ASP A 151 -9.06 -3.60 -44.55
C ASP A 151 -10.22 -2.86 -45.25
N ILE A 152 -10.51 -1.61 -44.87
CA ILE A 152 -11.46 -0.76 -45.60
C ILE A 152 -10.99 -0.53 -47.04
N VAL A 153 -9.70 -0.27 -47.24
CA VAL A 153 -9.14 -0.09 -48.59
C VAL A 153 -9.27 -1.37 -49.41
N LYS A 154 -8.95 -2.54 -48.84
CA LYS A 154 -9.11 -3.84 -49.53
C LYS A 154 -10.57 -4.15 -49.85
N THR A 155 -11.48 -3.91 -48.90
CA THR A 155 -12.91 -4.15 -49.14
C THR A 155 -13.45 -3.21 -50.21
N ASN A 156 -13.03 -1.93 -50.24
CA ASN A 156 -13.37 -1.00 -51.32
C ASN A 156 -12.82 -1.44 -52.69
N GLN A 157 -11.60 -1.97 -52.74
CA GLN A 157 -11.06 -2.52 -54.00
C GLN A 157 -11.88 -3.72 -54.48
N ASN A 158 -12.23 -4.63 -53.57
CA ASN A 158 -13.07 -5.78 -53.90
C ASN A 158 -14.48 -5.35 -54.34
N THR A 159 -15.09 -4.35 -53.69
CA THR A 159 -16.40 -3.85 -54.12
C THR A 159 -16.33 -3.16 -55.48
N GLU A 160 -15.27 -2.40 -55.78
CA GLU A 160 -15.04 -1.85 -57.12
C GLU A 160 -14.90 -2.94 -58.18
N GLU A 161 -14.17 -4.03 -57.90
CA GLU A 161 -14.08 -5.18 -58.79
C GLU A 161 -15.42 -5.86 -59.03
N VAL A 162 -16.23 -6.04 -57.97
CA VAL A 162 -17.57 -6.61 -58.07
C VAL A 162 -18.50 -5.68 -58.86
N ILE A 163 -18.41 -4.36 -58.67
CA ILE A 163 -19.17 -3.38 -59.44
C ILE A 163 -18.82 -3.48 -60.93
N LYS A 164 -17.53 -3.53 -61.29
CA LYS A 164 -17.10 -3.71 -62.69
C LYS A 164 -17.66 -4.98 -63.31
N LYS A 165 -17.50 -6.14 -62.63
CA LYS A 165 -18.08 -7.41 -63.10
C LYS A 165 -19.60 -7.33 -63.26
N THR A 166 -20.29 -6.63 -62.36
CA THR A 166 -21.74 -6.44 -62.43
C THR A 166 -22.12 -5.56 -63.61
N GLN A 167 -21.36 -4.50 -63.90
CA GLN A 167 -21.55 -3.65 -65.08
C GLN A 167 -21.35 -4.43 -66.37
N ASP A 168 -20.28 -5.22 -66.48
CA ASP A 168 -20.03 -6.07 -67.66
C ASP A 168 -21.17 -7.09 -67.89
N LEU A 169 -21.70 -7.68 -66.82
CA LEU A 169 -22.85 -8.58 -66.90
C LEU A 169 -24.14 -7.86 -67.29
N GLN A 170 -24.34 -6.63 -66.81
CA GLN A 170 -25.49 -5.79 -67.20
C GLN A 170 -25.42 -5.38 -68.68
N GLU A 171 -24.22 -5.06 -69.18
CA GLU A 171 -24.02 -4.74 -70.60
C GLU A 171 -24.35 -5.95 -71.48
N LYS A 172 -23.79 -7.13 -71.17
CA LYS A 172 -24.15 -8.39 -71.86
C LYS A 172 -25.63 -8.72 -71.76
N GLN A 173 -26.26 -8.46 -70.62
CA GLN A 173 -27.71 -8.64 -70.48
C GLN A 173 -28.49 -7.67 -71.38
N GLY A 174 -27.99 -6.44 -71.55
CA GLY A 174 -28.53 -5.46 -72.48
C GLY A 174 -28.45 -5.92 -73.93
N GLU A 175 -27.27 -6.40 -74.35
CA GLU A 175 -27.04 -6.96 -75.69
C GLU A 175 -27.98 -8.13 -75.98
N LEU A 176 -28.07 -9.10 -75.07
CA LEU A 176 -28.98 -10.25 -75.22
C LEU A 176 -30.45 -9.84 -75.27
N LYS A 177 -30.85 -8.85 -74.48
CA LYS A 177 -32.22 -8.30 -74.54
C LYS A 177 -32.48 -7.65 -75.89
N GLN A 178 -31.51 -6.92 -76.44
CA GLN A 178 -31.64 -6.32 -77.76
C GLN A 178 -31.78 -7.41 -78.84
N GLU A 179 -30.95 -8.45 -78.81
CA GLU A 179 -31.05 -9.58 -79.74
C GLU A 179 -32.41 -10.28 -79.66
N ILE A 180 -32.94 -10.50 -78.45
CA ILE A 180 -34.29 -11.05 -78.26
C ILE A 180 -35.36 -10.15 -78.87
N THR A 181 -35.25 -8.83 -78.70
CA THR A 181 -36.22 -7.89 -79.30
C THR A 181 -36.14 -7.86 -80.82
N GLU A 182 -34.94 -8.00 -81.40
CA GLU A 182 -34.75 -8.07 -82.84
C GLU A 182 -35.37 -9.35 -83.43
N ILE A 183 -35.10 -10.51 -82.81
CA ILE A 183 -35.72 -11.79 -83.20
C ILE A 183 -37.25 -11.74 -83.04
N ALA A 184 -37.75 -11.14 -81.96
CA ALA A 184 -39.20 -10.98 -81.76
C ALA A 184 -39.85 -10.14 -82.87
N LEU A 185 -39.19 -9.05 -83.27
CA LEU A 185 -39.65 -8.19 -84.37
C LEU A 185 -39.61 -8.91 -85.72
N GLU A 186 -38.54 -9.67 -85.99
CA GLU A 186 -38.42 -10.48 -87.21
C GLU A 186 -39.52 -11.54 -87.27
N ASN A 187 -39.77 -12.25 -86.17
CA ASN A 187 -40.85 -13.22 -86.07
C ASN A 187 -42.24 -12.58 -86.26
N GLU A 188 -42.49 -11.38 -85.73
CA GLU A 188 -43.75 -10.66 -85.93
C GLU A 188 -43.94 -10.25 -87.40
N ASN A 189 -42.85 -9.81 -88.05
CA ASN A 189 -42.84 -9.51 -89.49
C ASN A 189 -43.09 -10.77 -90.33
N GLU A 190 -42.44 -11.89 -90.01
CA GLU A 190 -42.68 -13.16 -90.69
C GLU A 190 -44.13 -13.62 -90.48
N GLN A 191 -44.64 -13.55 -89.25
CA GLN A 191 -46.02 -13.92 -88.95
C GLN A 191 -47.02 -13.07 -89.73
N THR A 192 -46.81 -11.75 -89.81
CA THR A 192 -47.65 -10.87 -90.64
C THR A 192 -47.54 -11.21 -92.13
N GLN A 193 -46.35 -11.52 -92.64
CA GLN A 193 -46.18 -11.99 -94.02
C GLN A 193 -46.88 -13.33 -94.27
N TYR A 194 -46.83 -14.28 -93.34
CA TYR A 194 -47.52 -15.56 -93.46
C TYR A 194 -49.03 -15.37 -93.40
N VAL A 195 -49.54 -14.51 -92.51
CA VAL A 195 -50.96 -14.18 -92.44
C VAL A 195 -51.43 -13.50 -93.73
N GLN A 196 -50.64 -12.59 -94.31
CA GLN A 196 -50.93 -11.99 -95.61
C GLN A 196 -50.98 -13.05 -96.72
N LYS A 197 -49.92 -13.85 -96.88
CA LYS A 197 -49.87 -14.94 -97.88
C LYS A 197 -50.99 -15.94 -97.70
N PHE A 198 -51.33 -16.28 -96.47
CA PHE A 198 -52.43 -17.19 -96.16
C PHE A 198 -53.78 -16.53 -96.46
N GLY A 199 -53.93 -15.23 -96.21
CA GLY A 199 -55.07 -14.42 -96.63
C GLY A 199 -55.24 -14.44 -98.14
N ASP A 200 -54.17 -14.15 -98.89
CA ASP A 200 -54.16 -14.15 -100.36
C ASP A 200 -54.49 -15.54 -100.91
N ILE A 201 -53.89 -16.61 -100.36
CA ILE A 201 -54.19 -18.00 -100.75
C ILE A 201 -55.63 -18.37 -100.40
N ASN A 202 -56.14 -17.98 -99.23
CA ASN A 202 -57.50 -18.30 -98.82
C ASN A 202 -58.53 -17.51 -99.63
N GLU A 203 -58.20 -16.28 -100.04
CA GLU A 203 -58.99 -15.50 -100.99
C GLU A 203 -58.97 -16.17 -102.37
N HIS A 204 -57.81 -16.56 -102.89
CA HIS A 204 -57.69 -17.29 -104.14
C HIS A 204 -58.40 -18.64 -104.08
N LEU A 205 -58.31 -19.38 -102.97
CA LEU A 205 -59.03 -20.63 -102.74
C LEU A 205 -60.51 -20.39 -102.57
N LEU A 206 -60.97 -19.29 -101.97
CA LEU A 206 -62.40 -18.97 -101.88
C LEU A 206 -62.95 -18.60 -103.25
N GLU A 207 -62.18 -17.84 -104.05
CA GLU A 207 -62.49 -17.55 -105.44
C GLU A 207 -62.47 -18.81 -106.30
N GLU A 208 -61.46 -19.67 -106.16
CA GLU A 208 -61.38 -20.95 -106.82
C GLU A 208 -62.48 -21.87 -106.32
N THR A 209 -62.82 -21.94 -105.04
CA THR A 209 -63.93 -22.76 -104.55
C THR A 209 -65.26 -22.21 -105.01
N LYS A 210 -65.41 -20.90 -105.22
CA LYS A 210 -66.56 -20.29 -105.92
C LYS A 210 -66.55 -20.65 -107.41
N ARG A 211 -65.39 -20.60 -108.07
CA ARG A 211 -65.20 -21.03 -109.47
C ARG A 211 -65.48 -22.51 -109.61
N TRP A 212 -64.84 -23.42 -108.86
CA TRP A 212 -65.15 -24.84 -108.68
C TRP A 212 -66.57 -25.12 -108.18
N LYS A 213 -67.25 -24.30 -107.36
CA LYS A 213 -68.70 -24.50 -107.14
C LYS A 213 -69.50 -24.29 -108.43
N THR A 214 -68.99 -23.44 -109.33
CA THR A 214 -69.53 -23.17 -110.66
C THR A 214 -69.01 -24.17 -111.72
N GLU A 215 -67.80 -24.70 -111.54
CA GLU A 215 -67.01 -25.49 -112.51
C GLU A 215 -66.95 -26.99 -112.15
N SER A 216 -67.12 -27.40 -110.89
CA SER A 216 -67.31 -28.80 -110.44
C SER A 216 -68.70 -29.35 -110.79
N SER A 217 -69.55 -28.56 -111.45
CA SER A 217 -70.66 -29.10 -112.24
C SER A 217 -70.21 -29.57 -113.64
N ARG A 218 -68.93 -29.40 -114.02
CA ARG A 218 -68.38 -29.69 -115.34
C ARG A 218 -66.97 -30.28 -115.22
N LEU A 219 -66.89 -31.59 -115.45
CA LEU A 219 -65.67 -32.39 -115.64
C LEU A 219 -64.91 -32.85 -114.38
N ASN A 220 -65.35 -34.03 -113.93
CA ASN A 220 -64.50 -35.09 -113.43
C ASN A 220 -63.71 -35.70 -114.61
N THR A 221 -62.39 -35.87 -114.50
CA THR A 221 -61.62 -37.13 -114.72
C THR A 221 -60.16 -36.94 -115.14
N LYS A 222 -59.33 -37.85 -114.62
CA LYS A 222 -58.03 -38.38 -115.08
C LYS A 222 -56.72 -37.88 -114.46
N LYS A 223 -56.31 -38.71 -113.49
CA LYS A 223 -54.95 -39.22 -113.22
C LYS A 223 -54.20 -39.65 -114.47
N GLU A 224 -52.86 -39.58 -114.41
CA GLU A 224 -51.85 -40.64 -114.66
C GLU A 224 -50.44 -39.98 -114.52
N ASN A 225 -49.53 -40.42 -113.63
CA ASN A 225 -48.68 -41.62 -113.55
C ASN A 225 -47.37 -41.56 -114.38
N PHE A 226 -46.32 -42.17 -113.79
CA PHE A 226 -45.07 -42.69 -114.39
C PHE A 226 -43.94 -41.66 -114.63
N ASP A 227 -42.63 -41.94 -114.43
CA ASP A 227 -41.94 -43.19 -114.14
C ASP A 227 -40.49 -42.97 -113.64
N GLU A 228 -39.91 -44.06 -113.15
CA GLU A 228 -38.52 -44.27 -112.72
C GLU A 228 -37.43 -43.85 -113.74
N ASN A 229 -36.26 -43.41 -113.26
CA ASN A 229 -34.99 -43.99 -113.71
C ASN A 229 -33.74 -43.56 -112.88
N GLN A 230 -33.14 -44.57 -112.26
CA GLN A 230 -31.70 -44.86 -112.23
C GLN A 230 -30.69 -43.75 -111.90
N ASN A 231 -30.44 -43.57 -110.59
CA ASN A 231 -29.08 -43.44 -110.02
C ASN A 231 -29.05 -43.54 -108.47
N THR A 232 -29.99 -44.30 -107.89
CA THR A 232 -30.24 -44.28 -106.44
C THR A 232 -29.53 -45.39 -105.68
N GLU A 233 -29.19 -46.52 -106.32
CA GLU A 233 -28.74 -47.73 -105.62
C GLU A 233 -27.37 -47.57 -104.94
N MET A 234 -26.43 -46.84 -105.56
CA MET A 234 -25.07 -46.68 -105.02
C MET A 234 -25.01 -45.66 -103.86
N ILE A 235 -25.79 -44.59 -103.95
CA ILE A 235 -25.94 -43.59 -102.88
C ILE A 235 -26.69 -44.21 -101.70
N LEU A 236 -27.72 -45.03 -101.96
CA LEU A 236 -28.46 -45.76 -100.94
C LEU A 236 -27.57 -46.77 -100.22
N LYS A 237 -26.71 -47.55 -100.91
CA LYS A 237 -25.76 -48.46 -100.24
C LYS A 237 -24.76 -47.73 -99.35
N ARG A 238 -24.27 -46.54 -99.74
CA ARG A 238 -23.37 -45.72 -98.92
C ARG A 238 -24.09 -45.11 -97.70
N ARG A 239 -25.30 -44.56 -97.89
CA ARG A 239 -26.15 -44.09 -96.79
C ARG A 239 -26.54 -45.22 -95.84
N LEU A 240 -26.85 -46.40 -96.36
CA LEU A 240 -27.18 -47.59 -95.59
C LEU A 240 -25.99 -48.02 -94.73
N LYS A 241 -24.77 -48.03 -95.28
CA LYS A 241 -23.55 -48.37 -94.51
C LYS A 241 -23.25 -47.33 -93.43
N GLN A 242 -23.46 -46.05 -93.70
CA GLN A 242 -23.36 -44.98 -92.70
C GLN A 242 -24.44 -45.10 -91.61
N LEU A 243 -25.68 -45.43 -91.98
CA LEU A 243 -26.78 -45.69 -91.04
C LEU A 243 -26.51 -46.92 -90.17
N ILE A 244 -25.95 -47.99 -90.74
CA ILE A 244 -25.57 -49.20 -90.00
C ILE A 244 -24.46 -48.86 -89.00
N ASN A 245 -23.46 -48.06 -89.38
CA ASN A 245 -22.41 -47.65 -88.46
C ASN A 245 -22.94 -46.72 -87.35
N ALA A 246 -23.77 -45.75 -87.69
CA ALA A 246 -24.43 -44.88 -86.71
C ALA A 246 -25.33 -45.68 -85.76
N ASN A 247 -26.02 -46.71 -86.26
CA ASN A 247 -26.81 -47.61 -85.41
C ASN A 247 -25.94 -48.48 -84.52
N LYS A 248 -24.79 -48.98 -84.98
CA LYS A 248 -23.84 -49.73 -84.14
C LYS A 248 -23.23 -48.86 -83.05
N GLU A 249 -22.94 -47.60 -83.32
CA GLU A 249 -22.48 -46.65 -82.30
C GLU A 249 -23.58 -46.34 -81.29
N LYS A 250 -24.81 -46.08 -81.75
CA LYS A 250 -25.98 -45.94 -80.86
C LYS A 250 -26.19 -47.18 -80.01
N GLU A 251 -26.04 -48.37 -80.58
CA GLU A 251 -26.17 -49.64 -79.87
C GLU A 251 -25.08 -49.81 -78.80
N LYS A 252 -23.83 -49.45 -79.09
CA LYS A 252 -22.74 -49.42 -78.10
C LYS A 252 -23.03 -48.44 -76.96
N VAL A 253 -23.49 -47.23 -77.28
CA VAL A 253 -23.85 -46.21 -76.30
C VAL A 253 -25.01 -46.68 -75.43
N ILE A 254 -26.06 -47.27 -76.03
CA ILE A 254 -27.18 -47.87 -75.31
C ILE A 254 -26.70 -49.02 -74.41
N HIS A 255 -25.78 -49.85 -74.89
CA HIS A 255 -25.23 -50.96 -74.10
C HIS A 255 -24.42 -50.44 -72.90
N GLN A 256 -23.65 -49.37 -73.09
CA GLN A 256 -22.92 -48.71 -72.00
C GLN A 256 -23.87 -48.06 -70.98
N TYR A 257 -24.93 -47.40 -71.44
CA TYR A 257 -25.98 -46.88 -70.55
C TYR A 257 -26.67 -47.99 -69.77
N LYS A 258 -27.00 -49.12 -70.41
CA LYS A 258 -27.60 -50.29 -69.73
C LYS A 258 -26.67 -50.86 -68.67
N LYS A 259 -25.37 -50.98 -68.96
CA LYS A 259 -24.38 -51.45 -67.98
C LYS A 259 -24.26 -50.50 -66.79
N ASN A 260 -24.22 -49.19 -67.03
CA ASN A 260 -24.19 -48.18 -65.97
C ASN A 260 -25.49 -48.22 -65.14
N LEU A 261 -26.64 -48.42 -65.79
CA LEU A 261 -27.93 -48.54 -65.11
C LEU A 261 -27.99 -49.78 -64.23
N GLN A 262 -27.43 -50.91 -64.67
CA GLN A 262 -27.31 -52.13 -63.86
C GLN A 262 -26.42 -51.92 -62.63
N ILE A 263 -25.28 -51.24 -62.78
CA ILE A 263 -24.41 -50.92 -61.64
C ILE A 263 -25.14 -50.03 -60.62
N ILE A 264 -25.91 -49.05 -61.11
CA ILE A 264 -26.73 -48.18 -60.27
C ILE A 264 -27.84 -48.98 -59.57
N ASP A 265 -28.50 -49.89 -60.27
CA ASP A 265 -29.56 -50.74 -59.73
C ASP A 265 -29.04 -51.74 -58.67
N ASP A 266 -27.86 -52.33 -58.90
CA ASP A 266 -27.17 -53.19 -57.93
C ASP A 266 -26.76 -52.40 -56.67
N ALA A 267 -26.28 -51.15 -56.84
CA ALA A 267 -25.95 -50.26 -55.72
C ALA A 267 -27.21 -49.86 -54.92
N PHE A 268 -28.32 -49.51 -55.58
CA PHE A 268 -29.59 -49.24 -54.92
C PHE A 268 -30.15 -50.46 -54.21
N THR A 269 -30.03 -51.65 -54.80
CA THR A 269 -30.46 -52.90 -54.17
C THR A 269 -29.64 -53.19 -52.91
N THR A 270 -28.34 -52.95 -52.95
CA THR A 270 -27.44 -53.09 -51.79
C THR A 270 -27.82 -52.09 -50.68
N ILE A 271 -28.06 -50.83 -51.03
CA ILE A 271 -28.50 -49.79 -50.08
C ILE A 271 -29.88 -50.12 -49.49
N LYS A 272 -30.81 -50.64 -50.31
CA LYS A 272 -32.15 -51.06 -49.88
C LYS A 272 -32.09 -52.22 -48.89
N GLN A 273 -31.21 -53.19 -49.13
CA GLN A 273 -30.97 -54.31 -48.20
C GLN A 273 -30.30 -53.86 -46.90
N GLY A 274 -29.36 -52.91 -46.97
CA GLY A 274 -28.64 -52.42 -45.80
C GLY A 274 -29.43 -51.42 -44.94
N SER A 275 -30.22 -50.54 -45.56
CA SER A 275 -30.99 -49.50 -44.86
C SER A 275 -32.41 -49.93 -44.50
N GLY A 276 -32.98 -50.94 -45.18
CA GLY A 276 -34.38 -51.37 -45.03
C GLY A 276 -35.39 -50.39 -45.64
N ILE A 277 -34.94 -49.27 -46.19
CA ILE A 277 -35.79 -48.26 -46.84
C ILE A 277 -36.12 -48.77 -48.25
N THR A 278 -37.41 -48.87 -48.56
CA THR A 278 -37.86 -49.45 -49.85
C THR A 278 -38.12 -48.41 -50.93
N ASP A 279 -38.27 -47.15 -50.53
CA ASP A 279 -38.57 -45.99 -51.38
C ASP A 279 -37.29 -45.26 -51.82
N ILE A 280 -37.16 -45.04 -53.12
CA ILE A 280 -35.95 -44.46 -53.75
C ILE A 280 -35.82 -42.97 -53.40
N ASP A 281 -36.96 -42.27 -53.29
CA ASP A 281 -36.99 -40.84 -52.94
C ASP A 281 -36.60 -40.61 -51.48
N GLU A 282 -36.93 -41.55 -50.59
CA GLU A 282 -36.53 -41.51 -49.18
C GLU A 282 -35.02 -41.79 -49.02
N ILE A 283 -34.46 -42.73 -49.79
CA ILE A 283 -33.01 -43.01 -49.81
C ILE A 283 -32.22 -41.78 -50.28
N THR A 284 -32.65 -41.16 -51.38
CA THR A 284 -31.97 -39.97 -51.93
C THR A 284 -32.07 -38.77 -50.98
N ASN A 285 -33.24 -38.51 -50.39
CA ASN A 285 -33.37 -37.46 -49.38
C ASN A 285 -32.54 -37.73 -48.12
N THR A 286 -32.44 -38.98 -47.69
CA THR A 286 -31.58 -39.38 -46.56
C THR A 286 -30.10 -39.21 -46.91
N PHE A 287 -29.71 -39.53 -48.14
CA PHE A 287 -28.35 -39.32 -48.62
C PHE A 287 -28.00 -37.83 -48.65
N ILE A 288 -28.85 -36.98 -49.23
CA ILE A 288 -28.67 -35.52 -49.26
C ILE A 288 -28.54 -34.97 -47.84
N LYS A 289 -29.42 -35.37 -46.91
CA LYS A 289 -29.32 -34.95 -45.50
C LYS A 289 -28.02 -35.43 -44.84
N SER A 290 -27.58 -36.66 -45.11
CA SER A 290 -26.32 -37.17 -44.57
C SER A 290 -25.10 -36.47 -45.17
N GLU A 291 -25.18 -36.04 -46.43
CA GLU A 291 -24.15 -35.27 -47.11
C GLU A 291 -24.08 -33.84 -46.57
N GLU A 292 -25.23 -33.18 -46.36
CA GLU A 292 -25.31 -31.86 -45.70
C GLU A 292 -24.77 -31.91 -44.26
N GLN A 293 -25.09 -32.97 -43.51
CA GLN A 293 -24.55 -33.20 -42.17
C GLN A 293 -23.03 -33.42 -42.21
N ASN A 294 -22.52 -34.21 -43.15
CA ASN A 294 -21.09 -34.41 -43.33
C ASN A 294 -20.39 -33.10 -43.70
N TYR A 295 -20.96 -32.29 -44.60
CA TYR A 295 -20.41 -30.99 -44.96
C TYR A 295 -20.36 -30.04 -43.75
N SER A 296 -21.41 -30.05 -42.93
CA SER A 296 -21.46 -29.29 -41.67
C SER A 296 -20.38 -29.78 -40.69
N LEU A 297 -20.15 -31.09 -40.63
CA LEU A 297 -19.11 -31.69 -39.79
C LEU A 297 -17.71 -31.30 -40.25
N TYR A 298 -17.44 -31.31 -41.56
CA TYR A 298 -16.16 -30.83 -42.12
C TYR A 298 -15.93 -29.36 -41.80
N THR A 299 -16.97 -28.52 -41.98
CA THR A 299 -16.90 -27.11 -41.63
C THR A 299 -16.62 -26.92 -40.14
N TYR A 300 -17.26 -27.72 -39.27
CA TYR A 300 -17.01 -27.67 -37.84
C TYR A 300 -15.60 -28.15 -37.47
N VAL A 301 -15.08 -29.20 -38.12
CA VAL A 301 -13.69 -29.65 -37.97
C VAL A 301 -12.72 -28.55 -38.38
N ASP A 302 -12.96 -27.85 -39.49
CA ASP A 302 -12.12 -26.75 -39.94
C ASP A 302 -12.12 -25.59 -38.93
N ILE A 303 -13.30 -25.24 -38.38
CA ILE A 303 -13.42 -24.23 -37.32
C ILE A 303 -12.66 -24.67 -36.07
N LEU A 304 -12.78 -25.94 -35.65
CA LEU A 304 -12.05 -26.46 -34.51
C LEU A 304 -10.54 -26.48 -34.75
N SER A 305 -10.09 -26.82 -35.96
CA SER A 305 -8.67 -26.74 -36.33
C SER A 305 -8.16 -25.30 -36.24
N GLN A 306 -8.93 -24.33 -36.74
CA GLN A 306 -8.60 -22.92 -36.60
C GLN A 306 -8.57 -22.47 -35.13
N ASP A 307 -9.51 -22.94 -34.30
CA ASP A 307 -9.55 -22.64 -32.87
C ASP A 307 -8.37 -23.27 -32.12
N ILE A 308 -7.95 -24.48 -32.49
CA ILE A 308 -6.75 -25.13 -31.95
C ILE A 308 -5.52 -24.28 -32.29
N ASP A 309 -5.36 -23.86 -33.54
CA ASP A 309 -4.23 -23.02 -33.95
C ASP A 309 -4.20 -21.69 -33.17
N ASN A 310 -5.36 -21.05 -33.01
CA ASN A 310 -5.53 -19.83 -32.23
C ASN A 310 -5.14 -20.03 -30.74
N LEU A 311 -5.59 -21.14 -30.14
CA LEU A 311 -5.27 -21.49 -28.76
C LEU A 311 -3.79 -21.83 -28.58
N GLU A 312 -3.16 -22.51 -29.55
CA GLU A 312 -1.74 -22.79 -29.55
C GLU A 312 -0.90 -21.51 -29.65
N GLU A 313 -1.30 -20.58 -30.52
CA GLU A 313 -0.64 -19.27 -30.62
C GLU A 313 -0.77 -18.49 -29.30
N SER A 314 -1.97 -18.45 -28.72
CA SER A 314 -2.21 -17.82 -27.42
C SER A 314 -1.34 -18.44 -26.31
N ASN A 315 -1.25 -19.78 -26.27
CA ASN A 315 -0.37 -20.49 -25.34
C ASN A 315 1.12 -20.15 -25.56
N LYS A 316 1.59 -20.07 -26.81
CA LYS A 316 2.97 -19.66 -27.13
C LYS A 316 3.24 -18.23 -26.64
N ILE A 317 2.29 -17.31 -26.82
CA ILE A 317 2.40 -15.93 -26.34
C ILE A 317 2.46 -15.89 -24.81
N LEU A 318 1.57 -16.62 -24.12
CA LEU A 318 1.56 -16.70 -22.65
C LEU A 318 2.86 -17.30 -22.10
N LEU A 319 3.37 -18.37 -22.71
CA LEU A 319 4.66 -18.95 -22.33
C LEU A 319 5.81 -17.96 -22.48
N ARG A 320 5.82 -17.17 -23.55
CA ARG A 320 6.81 -16.10 -23.75
C ARG A 320 6.69 -15.02 -22.67
N GLN A 321 5.47 -14.58 -22.35
CA GLN A 321 5.24 -13.61 -21.27
C GLN A 321 5.70 -14.13 -19.90
N ILE A 322 5.45 -15.42 -19.59
CA ILE A 322 5.93 -16.05 -18.36
C ILE A 322 7.46 -16.07 -18.33
N LYS A 323 8.12 -16.39 -19.45
CA LYS A 323 9.59 -16.39 -19.54
C LYS A 323 10.15 -14.99 -19.31
N ASP A 324 9.59 -13.98 -19.97
CA ASP A 324 10.02 -12.58 -19.82
C ASP A 324 9.80 -12.08 -18.38
N GLN A 325 8.67 -12.45 -17.75
CA GLN A 325 8.42 -12.13 -16.34
C GLN A 325 9.39 -12.83 -15.39
N LYS A 326 9.73 -14.11 -15.64
CA LYS A 326 10.73 -14.83 -14.86
C LYS A 326 12.10 -14.15 -14.96
N GLU A 327 12.51 -13.76 -16.16
CA GLU A 327 13.77 -13.05 -16.37
C GLU A 327 13.77 -11.69 -15.67
N GLN A 328 12.70 -10.91 -15.78
CA GLN A 328 12.54 -9.65 -15.06
C GLN A 328 12.57 -9.84 -13.54
N ASN A 329 11.95 -10.91 -13.03
CA ASN A 329 11.98 -11.23 -11.61
C ASN A 329 13.37 -11.65 -11.14
N GLU A 330 14.13 -12.41 -11.93
CA GLU A 330 15.51 -12.74 -11.67
C GLU A 330 16.42 -11.50 -11.68
N ILE A 331 16.26 -10.61 -12.66
CA ILE A 331 16.98 -9.32 -12.70
C ILE A 331 16.61 -8.48 -11.49
N ARG A 332 15.31 -8.40 -11.15
CA ARG A 332 14.83 -7.65 -9.98
C ARG A 332 15.36 -8.25 -8.69
N LYS A 333 15.45 -9.58 -8.58
CA LYS A 333 16.05 -10.29 -7.46
C LYS A 333 17.54 -9.97 -7.35
N LYS A 334 18.30 -10.05 -8.45
CA LYS A 334 19.73 -9.65 -8.49
C LYS A 334 19.95 -8.18 -8.15
N MET A 335 19.03 -7.29 -8.53
CA MET A 335 19.06 -5.88 -8.12
C MET A 335 18.68 -5.67 -6.65
N LEU A 336 17.76 -6.46 -6.11
CA LEU A 336 17.38 -6.43 -4.69
C LEU A 336 18.48 -7.04 -3.80
N GLU A 337 19.21 -8.03 -4.31
CA GLU A 337 20.43 -8.59 -3.73
C GLU A 337 21.65 -7.68 -3.99
N GLY A 338 21.43 -6.41 -4.35
CA GLY A 338 22.44 -5.48 -4.82
C GLY A 338 23.68 -5.37 -3.93
N THR A 339 24.82 -5.22 -4.60
CA THR A 339 26.14 -4.71 -4.18
C THR A 339 26.66 -5.09 -2.78
N PRO A 340 27.91 -5.60 -2.63
CA PRO A 340 28.51 -6.03 -1.36
C PRO A 340 28.42 -5.03 -0.19
N LEU A 341 28.24 -3.74 -0.49
CA LEU A 341 28.12 -2.65 0.48
C LEU A 341 26.78 -2.66 1.25
N ASP A 342 25.68 -3.05 0.61
CA ASP A 342 24.34 -3.04 1.24
C ASP A 342 24.15 -4.26 2.16
N GLU A 343 24.80 -5.37 1.81
CA GLU A 343 24.87 -6.58 2.63
C GLU A 343 25.73 -6.38 3.89
N GLN A 344 26.84 -5.64 3.78
CA GLN A 344 27.64 -5.20 4.93
C GLN A 344 26.85 -4.27 5.85
N GLN A 345 26.08 -3.32 5.30
CA GLN A 345 25.22 -2.46 6.11
C GLN A 345 24.16 -3.28 6.84
N LYS A 346 23.50 -4.22 6.16
CA LYS A 346 22.51 -5.12 6.77
C LYS A 346 23.11 -5.98 7.88
N GLN A 347 24.34 -6.45 7.72
CA GLN A 347 25.08 -7.18 8.75
C GLN A 347 25.36 -6.28 9.96
N SER A 348 25.84 -5.05 9.74
CA SER A 348 26.09 -4.07 10.81
C SER A 348 24.81 -3.68 11.56
N TYR A 349 23.66 -3.62 10.88
CA TYR A 349 22.37 -3.36 11.51
C TYR A 349 21.89 -4.57 12.32
N LYS A 350 22.11 -5.80 11.84
CA LYS A 350 21.82 -7.01 12.62
C LYS A 350 22.64 -7.09 13.89
N GLU A 351 23.94 -6.77 13.82
CA GLU A 351 24.81 -6.71 15.00
C GLU A 351 24.31 -5.66 16.01
N LYS A 352 24.00 -4.44 15.55
CA LYS A 352 23.41 -3.39 16.42
C LYS A 352 22.06 -3.79 17.02
N ILE A 353 21.24 -4.55 16.30
CA ILE A 353 19.95 -5.05 16.81
C ILE A 353 20.21 -6.09 17.90
N ASN A 354 21.16 -7.00 17.69
CA ASN A 354 21.52 -8.04 18.65
C ASN A 354 22.10 -7.44 19.94
N ASP A 355 22.97 -6.42 19.82
CA ASP A 355 23.50 -5.69 20.98
C ASP A 355 22.39 -5.02 21.79
N LYS A 356 21.44 -4.37 21.11
CA LYS A 356 20.27 -3.76 21.76
C LYS A 356 19.36 -4.80 22.41
N GLN A 357 19.17 -5.96 21.79
CA GLN A 357 18.41 -7.06 22.37
C GLN A 357 19.08 -7.61 23.64
N SER A 358 20.41 -7.80 23.62
CA SER A 358 21.17 -8.19 24.82
C SER A 358 21.07 -7.14 25.93
N TYR A 359 21.09 -5.85 25.60
CA TYR A 359 20.89 -4.79 26.58
C TYR A 359 19.48 -4.79 27.18
N ILE A 360 18.45 -5.02 26.35
CA ILE A 360 17.06 -5.16 26.81
C ILE A 360 16.90 -6.39 27.72
N GLU A 361 17.56 -7.51 27.41
CA GLU A 361 17.57 -8.70 28.28
C GLU A 361 18.20 -8.39 29.64
N LYS A 362 19.34 -7.69 29.68
CA LYS A 362 19.97 -7.27 30.95
C LYS A 362 19.07 -6.36 31.81
N ILE A 363 18.32 -5.46 31.17
CA ILE A 363 17.33 -4.62 31.87
C ILE A 363 16.19 -5.48 32.39
N ARG A 364 15.64 -6.38 31.56
CA ARG A 364 14.57 -7.30 31.96
C ARG A 364 14.99 -8.18 33.14
N ASP A 365 16.22 -8.67 33.16
CA ASP A 365 16.78 -9.44 34.28
C ASP A 365 16.89 -8.60 35.56
N SER A 366 17.28 -7.33 35.43
CA SER A 366 17.36 -6.40 36.56
C SER A 366 15.97 -6.09 37.13
N ILE A 367 14.98 -5.88 36.25
CA ILE A 367 13.57 -5.71 36.64
C ILE A 367 13.05 -6.98 37.32
N HIS A 368 13.37 -8.16 36.79
CA HIS A 368 12.93 -9.42 37.37
C HIS A 368 13.52 -9.66 38.77
N LYS A 369 14.75 -9.20 39.03
CA LYS A 369 15.38 -9.24 40.37
C LYS A 369 14.75 -8.26 41.36
N ILE A 370 14.34 -7.08 40.91
CA ILE A 370 13.71 -6.06 41.76
C ILE A 370 12.25 -6.42 42.06
N LYS A 371 11.55 -7.05 41.11
CA LYS A 371 10.14 -7.48 41.20
C LYS A 371 9.76 -8.11 42.55
N PRO A 372 10.39 -9.22 42.99
CA PRO A 372 10.01 -9.89 44.23
C PRO A 372 10.37 -9.09 45.48
N SER A 373 11.39 -8.22 45.44
CA SER A 373 11.77 -7.38 46.56
C SER A 373 10.78 -6.23 46.75
N LEU A 374 10.35 -5.60 45.66
CA LEU A 374 9.36 -4.52 45.70
C LEU A 374 7.98 -5.03 46.10
N GLU A 375 7.58 -6.19 45.58
CA GLU A 375 6.34 -6.87 45.96
C GLU A 375 6.31 -7.19 47.46
N LYS A 376 7.40 -7.71 48.03
CA LYS A 376 7.51 -7.96 49.47
C LYS A 376 7.39 -6.68 50.31
N VAL A 377 8.10 -5.62 49.94
CA VAL A 377 8.07 -4.35 50.66
C VAL A 377 6.69 -3.69 50.58
N LEU A 378 6.03 -3.73 49.42
CA LEU A 378 4.67 -3.20 49.26
C LEU A 378 3.62 -4.02 50.03
N ILE A 379 3.75 -5.35 50.07
CA ILE A 379 2.88 -6.21 50.87
C ILE A 379 3.11 -5.97 52.37
N GLU A 380 4.35 -5.81 52.82
CA GLU A 380 4.67 -5.51 54.22
C GLU A 380 4.13 -4.12 54.61
N LEU A 381 4.35 -3.09 53.79
CA LEU A 381 3.87 -1.73 54.07
C LEU A 381 2.35 -1.57 53.99
N SER A 382 1.66 -2.34 53.14
CA SER A 382 0.18 -2.33 53.08
C SER A 382 -0.48 -3.10 54.21
N GLN A 383 0.21 -4.05 54.85
CA GLN A 383 -0.24 -4.70 56.10
C GLN A 383 -0.15 -3.76 57.31
N PHE A 384 0.75 -2.77 57.28
CA PHE A 384 0.71 -1.63 58.20
C PHE A 384 -0.45 -0.72 57.79
N GLY A 385 -1.67 -1.06 58.24
CA GLY A 385 -2.91 -0.35 57.93
C GLY A 385 -2.98 1.09 58.46
N ILE A 386 -2.17 2.00 57.91
CA ILE A 386 -2.10 3.41 58.30
C ILE A 386 -2.99 4.28 57.37
N GLN A 387 -3.64 3.72 56.34
CA GLN A 387 -4.59 4.44 55.48
C GLN A 387 -5.99 3.81 55.47
N GLN A 388 -7.04 4.63 55.37
CA GLN A 388 -8.43 4.19 55.12
C GLN A 388 -8.64 3.51 53.75
N ASN A 389 -7.62 3.50 52.87
CA ASN A 389 -7.66 2.88 51.54
C ASN A 389 -6.75 1.64 51.40
N SER A 390 -6.22 1.11 52.52
CA SER A 390 -5.22 0.02 52.52
C SER A 390 -5.75 -1.32 51.98
N GLU A 391 -7.04 -1.62 52.08
CA GLU A 391 -7.59 -2.93 51.66
C GLU A 391 -7.72 -3.09 50.13
N SER A 392 -8.00 -2.00 49.40
CA SER A 392 -8.15 -2.04 47.94
C SER A 392 -6.80 -2.17 47.22
N LYS A 393 -5.76 -1.45 47.68
CA LYS A 393 -4.40 -1.56 47.13
C LYS A 393 -3.71 -2.88 47.52
N LEU A 394 -4.01 -3.41 48.70
CA LEU A 394 -3.54 -4.74 49.14
C LEU A 394 -4.08 -5.87 48.24
N PHE A 395 -5.32 -5.74 47.76
CA PHE A 395 -5.91 -6.68 46.81
C PHE A 395 -5.23 -6.60 45.43
N GLU A 396 -4.92 -5.39 44.97
CA GLU A 396 -4.27 -5.12 43.68
C GLU A 396 -2.82 -5.67 43.64
N TYR A 397 -2.06 -5.50 44.72
CA TYR A 397 -0.69 -6.04 44.83
C TYR A 397 -0.66 -7.57 45.00
N LYS A 398 -1.73 -8.20 45.53
CA LYS A 398 -1.82 -9.67 45.69
C LYS A 398 -2.35 -10.41 44.46
N LEU A 399 -3.13 -9.77 43.60
CA LEU A 399 -3.80 -10.44 42.47
C LEU A 399 -2.95 -10.45 41.19
N GLY A 400 -1.97 -9.54 41.05
CA GLY A 400 -1.06 -9.55 39.91
C GLY A 400 -0.10 -8.37 39.91
N PHE A 401 1.06 -8.54 40.54
CA PHE A 401 2.14 -7.58 40.46
C PHE A 401 2.86 -7.73 39.11
N ASP A 402 2.60 -6.84 38.15
CA ASP A 402 3.36 -6.77 36.89
C ASP A 402 4.09 -5.44 36.75
N LEU A 403 5.43 -5.52 36.84
CA LEU A 403 6.33 -4.41 36.58
C LEU A 403 6.48 -4.23 35.07
N ASN A 404 5.77 -3.24 34.54
CA ASN A 404 5.99 -2.66 33.22
C ASN A 404 6.48 -1.20 33.40
N GLU A 405 7.02 -0.61 32.33
CA GLU A 405 7.68 0.70 32.39
C GLU A 405 6.74 1.83 32.87
N THR A 406 5.44 1.68 32.61
CA THR A 406 4.39 2.62 33.01
C THR A 406 3.94 2.43 34.46
N ASN A 407 3.86 1.19 34.96
CA ASN A 407 3.38 0.92 36.32
C ASN A 407 4.52 1.00 37.35
N LEU A 408 5.79 0.90 36.94
CA LEU A 408 6.94 1.08 37.85
C LEU A 408 6.90 2.45 38.52
N GLU A 409 6.59 3.51 37.77
CA GLU A 409 6.48 4.87 38.29
C GLU A 409 5.34 4.99 39.31
N GLN A 410 4.21 4.31 39.05
CA GLN A 410 3.07 4.27 39.96
C GLN A 410 3.39 3.51 41.27
N TYR A 411 4.09 2.38 41.19
CA TYR A 411 4.51 1.63 42.39
C TYR A 411 5.59 2.35 43.22
N LEU A 412 6.49 3.10 42.56
CA LEU A 412 7.47 3.95 43.26
C LEU A 412 6.79 5.14 43.94
N ALA A 413 5.82 5.79 43.28
CA ALA A 413 5.03 6.86 43.89
C ALA A 413 4.22 6.36 45.09
N ASP A 414 3.66 5.15 45.01
CA ASP A 414 3.00 4.51 46.15
C ASP A 414 3.99 4.24 47.30
N LEU A 415 5.19 3.73 47.01
CA LEU A 415 6.25 3.56 48.03
C LEU A 415 6.66 4.88 48.68
N GLU A 416 6.85 5.95 47.90
CA GLU A 416 7.17 7.28 48.44
C GLU A 416 6.06 7.78 49.37
N ASN A 417 4.80 7.56 49.01
CA ASN A 417 3.67 7.91 49.87
C ASN A 417 3.68 7.11 51.18
N TYR A 418 3.93 5.80 51.12
CA TYR A 418 4.08 4.97 52.33
C TYR A 418 5.26 5.39 53.20
N ILE A 419 6.40 5.77 52.60
CA ILE A 419 7.58 6.28 53.32
C ILE A 419 7.24 7.61 54.02
N ASN A 420 6.57 8.54 53.32
CA ASN A 420 6.17 9.82 53.90
C ASN A 420 5.20 9.64 55.07
N ILE A 421 4.26 8.71 54.97
CA ILE A 421 3.33 8.38 56.05
C ILE A 421 4.05 7.71 57.22
N PHE A 422 5.03 6.87 56.96
CA PHE A 422 5.86 6.28 58.01
C PHE A 422 6.69 7.34 58.74
N LEU A 423 7.22 8.34 58.02
CA LEU A 423 7.88 9.50 58.61
C LEU A 423 6.91 10.33 59.45
N ASP A 424 5.70 10.59 58.97
CA ASP A 424 4.66 11.30 59.73
C ASP A 424 4.22 10.53 60.99
N TYR A 425 4.13 9.21 60.91
CA TYR A 425 3.85 8.35 62.07
C TYR A 425 4.99 8.39 63.10
N ARG A 426 6.25 8.35 62.64
CA ARG A 426 7.43 8.49 63.52
C ARG A 426 7.48 9.88 64.17
N ASN A 427 7.22 10.93 63.41
CA ASN A 427 7.15 12.29 63.92
C ASN A 427 6.00 12.46 64.93
N SER A 428 4.86 11.81 64.68
CA SER A 428 3.72 11.78 65.61
C SER A 428 4.05 11.04 66.91
N GLN A 429 4.78 9.92 66.84
CA GLN A 429 5.28 9.17 68.00
C GLN A 429 6.29 9.97 68.84
N GLU A 430 7.22 10.70 68.20
CA GLU A 430 8.13 11.65 68.87
C GLU A 430 7.37 12.80 69.52
N THR A 431 6.26 13.23 68.92
CA THR A 431 5.41 14.29 69.49
C THR A 431 4.62 13.80 70.71
N SER A 432 4.21 12.52 70.76
CA SER A 432 3.65 11.92 71.98
C SER A 432 4.69 11.71 73.09
N LEU A 433 5.95 11.42 72.75
CA LEU A 433 7.06 11.41 73.71
C LEU A 433 7.37 12.82 74.23
N LYS A 434 7.30 13.85 73.37
CA LYS A 434 7.39 15.25 73.79
C LYS A 434 6.21 15.69 74.65
N LYS A 435 4.98 15.21 74.41
CA LYS A 435 3.82 15.47 75.29
C LYS A 435 3.94 14.85 76.68
N VAL A 436 4.63 13.71 76.83
CA VAL A 436 4.95 13.16 78.16
C VAL A 436 6.00 14.01 78.87
N HIS A 437 6.93 14.62 78.13
CA HIS A 437 7.91 15.56 78.68
C HIS A 437 7.37 16.99 78.91
N GLU A 438 6.38 17.45 78.15
CA GLU A 438 5.76 18.78 78.25
C GLU A 438 4.66 18.87 79.31
N ASN A 439 4.08 17.74 79.74
CA ASN A 439 3.14 17.73 80.87
C ASN A 439 3.80 17.96 82.25
N LEU A 440 5.09 18.26 82.30
CA LEU A 440 5.82 18.54 83.55
C LEU A 440 6.25 20.00 83.74
N LEU A 441 6.07 20.91 82.78
CA LEU A 441 6.40 22.32 83.01
C LEU A 441 5.38 23.29 82.39
N ILE A 442 4.75 24.00 83.30
CA ILE A 442 3.81 25.11 83.18
C ILE A 442 4.52 26.35 82.60
N ASP A 443 4.01 26.94 81.49
CA ASP A 443 3.36 28.27 81.43
C ASP A 443 3.25 28.85 79.99
N GLN A 444 1.99 29.11 79.64
CA GLN A 444 1.39 30.11 78.72
C GLN A 444 2.27 31.36 78.41
N ILE A 445 2.46 31.86 77.17
CA ILE A 445 1.51 32.57 76.26
C ILE A 445 2.25 32.98 74.94
N PRO A 446 1.54 33.29 73.82
CA PRO A 446 2.03 33.18 72.44
C PRO A 446 2.25 34.53 71.69
N GLU A 447 2.94 34.50 70.55
CA GLU A 447 2.45 34.95 69.21
C GLU A 447 3.57 35.34 68.19
N LYS A 448 3.40 34.81 66.96
CA LYS A 448 3.57 35.41 65.60
C LYS A 448 4.95 35.75 65.03
N GLY A 449 5.18 35.21 63.82
CA GLY A 449 5.97 35.87 62.75
C GLY A 449 6.81 34.93 61.87
N GLU A 450 6.19 34.20 60.93
CA GLU A 450 6.87 33.40 59.89
C GLU A 450 7.28 34.26 58.68
N GLU A 451 8.52 34.12 58.19
CA GLU A 451 8.83 34.18 56.76
C GLU A 451 9.84 33.08 56.37
N ASN A 452 9.44 32.29 55.37
CA ASN A 452 10.04 31.07 54.88
C ASN A 452 11.17 31.29 53.86
N LYS A 453 12.27 30.53 53.95
CA LYS A 453 12.95 29.87 52.79
C LYS A 453 13.65 28.56 53.23
N PRO A 454 13.58 27.48 52.42
CA PRO A 454 13.94 26.13 52.85
C PRO A 454 15.44 25.81 52.69
N LYS A 455 16.01 25.10 53.65
CA LYS A 455 17.31 24.41 53.52
C LYS A 455 17.08 22.90 53.44
N GLN A 456 17.66 22.31 52.41
CA GLN A 456 17.80 20.87 52.20
C GLN A 456 18.67 20.27 53.32
N PHE A 457 18.28 19.11 53.85
CA PHE A 457 19.15 18.28 54.70
C PHE A 457 19.23 16.86 54.17
N ASN A 458 20.47 16.43 53.97
CA ASN A 458 20.96 15.12 53.58
C ASN A 458 21.12 14.28 54.87
N VAL A 459 20.64 13.03 54.92
CA VAL A 459 20.93 12.12 56.05
C VAL A 459 21.44 10.78 55.54
N GLN A 460 22.57 10.37 56.13
CA GLN A 460 23.33 9.15 55.87
C GLN A 460 22.65 7.93 56.50
N LEU A 461 22.67 6.80 55.77
CA LEU A 461 22.31 5.46 56.25
C LEU A 461 23.44 4.91 57.10
N GLU A 462 23.26 4.78 58.41
CA GLU A 462 23.97 3.83 59.28
C GLU A 462 23.37 3.97 60.68
N ASP A 463 22.32 3.20 60.99
CA ASP A 463 21.90 2.81 62.35
C ASP A 463 20.56 2.05 62.29
N LEU A 464 20.58 0.80 61.82
CA LEU A 464 19.38 -0.06 61.76
C LEU A 464 19.63 -1.53 62.17
N GLN A 465 20.70 -1.82 62.92
CA GLN A 465 21.06 -3.22 63.24
C GLN A 465 20.77 -3.70 64.67
N ASN A 466 20.22 -2.88 65.57
CA ASN A 466 19.91 -3.34 66.92
C ASN A 466 18.51 -2.93 67.35
N ASN A 467 17.50 -3.76 67.04
CA ASN A 467 16.22 -3.67 67.75
C ASN A 467 15.64 -5.07 68.01
N LYS A 468 16.05 -5.65 69.13
CA LYS A 468 15.51 -6.90 69.69
C LYS A 468 14.00 -6.81 70.00
N ASP A 469 13.45 -5.60 70.02
CA ASP A 469 12.04 -5.33 70.29
C ASP A 469 11.12 -5.68 69.12
N PHE A 470 11.64 -5.66 67.88
CA PHE A 470 10.85 -6.01 66.68
C PHE A 470 10.57 -7.52 66.59
N VAL A 471 11.54 -8.35 67.00
CA VAL A 471 11.43 -9.81 66.95
C VAL A 471 10.44 -10.35 68.01
N ASN A 472 10.39 -9.72 69.18
CA ASN A 472 9.44 -10.08 70.23
C ASN A 472 7.99 -9.72 69.88
N PHE A 473 7.78 -8.65 69.10
CA PHE A 473 6.46 -8.23 68.64
C PHE A 473 5.87 -9.17 67.57
N ILE A 474 6.70 -9.65 66.63
CA ILE A 474 6.30 -10.62 65.59
C ILE A 474 5.84 -11.96 66.21
N THR A 475 6.44 -12.37 67.33
CA THR A 475 6.15 -13.65 67.98
C THR A 475 4.79 -13.66 68.69
N GLN A 476 4.30 -12.49 69.13
CA GLN A 476 2.98 -12.37 69.78
C GLN A 476 1.81 -12.37 68.78
N LEU A 477 2.04 -11.99 67.52
CA LEU A 477 0.98 -11.92 66.50
C LEU A 477 0.68 -13.26 65.81
N LYS A 478 1.56 -14.26 65.92
CA LYS A 478 1.37 -15.59 65.32
C LYS A 478 0.29 -16.46 66.00
N ASN A 479 -0.21 -16.08 67.18
CA ASN A 479 -1.06 -16.93 68.04
C ASN A 479 -2.57 -16.65 67.98
N LYS A 480 -3.10 -16.01 66.92
CA LYS A 480 -4.55 -15.92 66.70
C LYS A 480 -4.94 -16.47 65.32
N GLN A 481 -5.52 -17.66 65.30
CA GLN A 481 -6.08 -18.34 64.13
C GLN A 481 -7.61 -18.15 64.03
N ILE A 482 -8.06 -17.68 62.84
CA ILE A 482 -9.20 -17.99 61.93
C ILE A 482 -10.63 -18.28 62.50
N PRO A 483 -11.74 -17.94 61.79
CA PRO A 483 -12.25 -18.83 60.73
C PRO A 483 -12.82 -18.14 59.45
N GLU A 484 -12.81 -18.91 58.36
CA GLU A 484 -13.38 -18.66 57.03
C GLU A 484 -14.91 -18.50 57.05
N GLN A 485 -15.46 -17.60 56.20
CA GLN A 485 -16.80 -17.76 55.62
C GLN A 485 -16.88 -17.25 54.17
N ASN A 486 -17.39 -18.13 53.31
CA ASN A 486 -17.83 -17.92 51.93
C ASN A 486 -19.02 -16.96 51.82
N LEU A 487 -19.10 -16.14 50.75
CA LEU A 487 -20.11 -16.22 49.67
C LEU A 487 -20.15 -14.93 48.81
N GLN A 488 -20.03 -15.13 47.49
CA GLN A 488 -20.81 -14.51 46.40
C GLN A 488 -21.10 -13.00 46.41
N THR A 489 -20.49 -12.25 45.49
CA THR A 489 -21.11 -11.74 44.23
C THR A 489 -20.40 -10.48 43.72
N SER A 490 -20.08 -10.48 42.43
CA SER A 490 -20.18 -9.36 41.48
C SER A 490 -19.58 -9.86 40.16
N ASN A 491 -20.22 -10.66 39.31
CA ASN A 491 -21.46 -10.50 38.53
C ASN A 491 -21.54 -9.32 37.54
N ASN A 492 -20.59 -8.37 37.52
CA ASN A 492 -20.63 -7.28 36.54
C ASN A 492 -19.71 -7.47 35.32
N GLU A 493 -18.65 -8.28 35.41
CA GLU A 493 -17.73 -8.46 34.27
C GLU A 493 -18.14 -9.60 33.31
N ARG A 494 -19.06 -10.47 33.75
CA ARG A 494 -19.57 -11.59 32.93
C ARG A 494 -20.59 -11.14 31.87
N PHE A 495 -21.20 -9.96 32.04
CA PHE A 495 -22.24 -9.48 31.14
C PHE A 495 -21.66 -8.90 29.84
N ASP A 496 -20.52 -8.21 29.94
CA ASP A 496 -19.84 -7.66 28.76
C ASP A 496 -19.13 -8.76 27.96
N HIS A 497 -18.57 -9.77 28.64
CA HIS A 497 -17.96 -10.90 27.95
C HIS A 497 -18.97 -11.75 27.18
N GLN A 498 -20.18 -11.99 27.72
CA GLN A 498 -21.23 -12.72 27.01
C GLN A 498 -21.84 -11.92 25.84
N LYS A 499 -21.88 -10.59 25.94
CA LYS A 499 -22.35 -9.71 24.87
C LYS A 499 -21.36 -9.67 23.70
N LEU A 500 -20.06 -9.61 24.01
CA LEU A 500 -18.97 -9.73 23.03
C LEU A 500 -18.95 -11.12 22.37
N GLU A 501 -19.16 -12.19 23.14
CA GLU A 501 -19.19 -13.55 22.62
C GLU A 501 -20.42 -13.80 21.72
N LYS A 502 -21.58 -13.23 22.06
CA LYS A 502 -22.78 -13.25 21.19
C LYS A 502 -22.55 -12.47 19.89
N GLN A 503 -21.96 -11.28 19.95
CA GLN A 503 -21.63 -10.52 18.74
C GLN A 503 -20.63 -11.26 17.85
N ALA A 504 -19.59 -11.86 18.42
CA ALA A 504 -18.61 -12.65 17.67
C ALA A 504 -19.26 -13.86 16.97
N LYS A 505 -20.16 -14.59 17.65
CA LYS A 505 -20.92 -15.70 17.07
C LYS A 505 -21.89 -15.24 15.97
N GLU A 506 -22.49 -14.06 16.10
CA GLU A 506 -23.39 -13.50 15.08
C GLU A 506 -22.61 -13.09 13.81
N TYR A 507 -21.42 -12.50 13.95
CA TYR A 507 -20.54 -12.19 12.82
C TYR A 507 -20.04 -13.45 12.12
N LEU A 508 -19.67 -14.49 12.88
CA LEU A 508 -19.23 -15.77 12.33
C LEU A 508 -20.36 -16.46 11.54
N ASN A 509 -21.59 -16.44 12.05
CA ASN A 509 -22.75 -16.97 11.35
C ASN A 509 -23.10 -16.17 10.08
N LYS A 510 -22.95 -14.83 10.11
CA LYS A 510 -23.12 -14.00 8.89
C LYS A 510 -22.06 -14.37 7.83
N PHE A 511 -20.82 -14.58 8.24
CA PHE A 511 -19.75 -15.00 7.34
C PHE A 511 -20.00 -16.39 6.71
N GLN A 512 -20.46 -17.35 7.52
CA GLN A 512 -20.80 -18.69 7.03
C GLN A 512 -22.00 -18.70 6.08
N LYS A 513 -23.03 -17.86 6.34
CA LYS A 513 -24.17 -17.68 5.42
C LYS A 513 -23.75 -17.05 4.08
N ILE A 514 -22.84 -16.08 4.08
CA ILE A 514 -22.31 -15.48 2.84
C ILE A 514 -21.50 -16.52 2.04
N SER A 515 -20.71 -17.35 2.73
CA SER A 515 -19.96 -18.45 2.10
C SER A 515 -20.89 -19.52 1.48
N HIS A 516 -21.95 -19.92 2.18
CA HIS A 516 -22.93 -20.87 1.64
C HIS A 516 -23.76 -20.30 0.47
N ASN A 517 -24.11 -19.02 0.49
CA ASN A 517 -24.81 -18.40 -0.65
C ASN A 517 -23.93 -18.31 -1.92
N ASN A 518 -22.63 -18.09 -1.77
CA ASN A 518 -21.71 -18.07 -2.91
C ASN A 518 -21.50 -19.47 -3.51
N ASN A 519 -21.51 -20.53 -2.69
CA ASN A 519 -21.42 -21.91 -3.18
C ASN A 519 -22.73 -22.37 -3.88
N ASN A 520 -23.90 -21.94 -3.39
CA ASN A 520 -25.18 -22.26 -4.03
C ASN A 520 -25.36 -21.57 -5.40
N ASN A 521 -24.85 -20.34 -5.57
CA ASN A 521 -24.83 -19.67 -6.87
C ASN A 521 -23.90 -20.35 -7.89
N HIS A 522 -22.88 -21.08 -7.43
CA HIS A 522 -22.04 -21.86 -8.33
C HIS A 522 -22.71 -23.17 -8.74
N HIS A 523 -23.46 -23.85 -7.86
CA HIS A 523 -24.21 -25.06 -8.23
C HIS A 523 -25.42 -24.80 -9.14
N HIS A 524 -26.07 -23.63 -9.04
CA HIS A 524 -27.19 -23.30 -9.93
C HIS A 524 -26.77 -23.01 -11.37
N ASN A 525 -25.58 -22.44 -11.59
CA ASN A 525 -25.04 -22.24 -12.94
C ASN A 525 -24.53 -23.53 -13.59
N THR A 526 -24.10 -24.53 -12.80
CA THR A 526 -23.68 -25.83 -13.35
C THR A 526 -24.87 -26.73 -13.71
N PHE A 527 -25.99 -26.64 -12.98
CA PHE A 527 -27.22 -27.37 -13.32
C PHE A 527 -27.94 -26.83 -14.55
N ALA A 528 -27.89 -25.51 -14.80
CA ALA A 528 -28.44 -24.91 -16.02
C ALA A 528 -27.72 -25.38 -17.30
N TYR A 529 -26.44 -25.77 -17.19
CA TYR A 529 -25.65 -26.29 -18.32
C TYR A 529 -25.84 -27.79 -18.58
N GLN A 530 -26.32 -28.56 -17.60
CA GLN A 530 -26.60 -29.99 -17.75
C GLN A 530 -28.05 -30.29 -18.15
N SER A 531 -28.97 -29.33 -18.03
CA SER A 531 -30.37 -29.49 -18.48
C SER A 531 -30.61 -29.03 -19.93
N ALA A 532 -29.56 -28.61 -20.65
CA ALA A 532 -29.59 -28.17 -22.05
C ALA A 532 -28.76 -29.08 -22.99
N LYS A 533 -28.40 -30.28 -22.52
CA LYS A 533 -28.03 -31.46 -23.31
C LYS A 533 -29.12 -32.51 -23.11
#